data_AF-A0A3D3V1J0-F1
#
_entry.id   AF-A0A3D3V1J0-F1
#
_cell.length_a   1.000
_cell.length_b   1.000
_cell.length_c   1.000
_cell.angle_alpha   90.00
_cell.angle_beta   90.00
_cell.angle_gamma   90.00
#
_symmetry.space_group_name_H-M   'P 1'
#
loop_
_entity.id
_entity.type
_entity.pdbx_description
1 polymer ?
#
loop_
_entity_poly.entity_id
_entity_poly.type
_entity_poly.pdbx_seq_one_letter_code
_entity_poly.pdbx_strand_id
1 'polypeptide(L)' 'HVNDLPKLEDVKDSDRIMPGDGILPLRDFFRTLKKIGYDGPLSVELFNEDYWNKPACETTRVAFERLRGLCYVTEER' A
#
# COMPACT_ATOMS: atom_id res chain seq x y z
N HIS A 1 3.09 -0.10 -8.49
CA HIS A 1 1.86 0.30 -7.75
C HIS A 1 1.85 -0.38 -6.40
N VAL A 2 1.11 0.17 -5.44
CA VAL A 2 1.00 -0.36 -4.07
C VAL A 2 -0.47 -0.34 -3.65
N ASN A 3 -0.94 -1.47 -3.14
CA ASN A 3 -2.24 -1.66 -2.51
C ASN A 3 -2.08 -2.74 -1.43
N ASP A 4 -3.17 -3.05 -0.74
CA ASP A 4 -3.25 -4.24 0.12
C ASP A 4 -4.54 -5.00 -0.18
N LEU A 5 -4.65 -6.21 0.38
CA LEU A 5 -5.82 -7.07 0.23
C LEU A 5 -6.26 -7.61 1.58
N PRO A 6 -7.58 -7.71 1.84
CA PRO A 6 -8.09 -8.49 2.96
C PRO A 6 -7.83 -9.97 2.74
N LYS A 7 -7.94 -10.76 3.81
CA LYS A 7 -7.85 -12.22 3.72
C LYS A 7 -9.15 -12.79 3.14
N LEU A 8 -9.16 -13.05 1.83
CA LEU A 8 -10.24 -13.68 1.09
C LEU A 8 -9.71 -14.85 0.27
N GLU A 9 -10.57 -15.81 -0.08
CA GLU A 9 -10.20 -16.95 -0.94
C GLU A 9 -10.04 -16.50 -2.40
N ASP A 10 -11.01 -15.74 -2.91
CA ASP A 10 -10.99 -15.16 -4.26
C ASP A 10 -10.98 -13.64 -4.16
N VAL A 11 -9.88 -13.02 -4.57
CA VAL A 11 -9.68 -11.57 -4.54
C VAL A 11 -9.94 -10.93 -5.91
N LYS A 12 -10.54 -9.75 -5.91
CA LYS A 12 -10.77 -8.90 -7.08
C LYS A 12 -10.12 -7.53 -6.88
N ASP A 13 -10.02 -6.76 -7.96
CA ASP A 13 -9.48 -5.40 -7.88
C ASP A 13 -10.30 -4.48 -6.97
N SER A 14 -11.61 -4.69 -6.90
CA SER A 14 -12.51 -3.96 -5.99
C SER A 14 -12.22 -4.21 -4.51
N ASP A 15 -11.51 -5.30 -4.18
CA ASP A 15 -11.17 -5.66 -2.81
C ASP A 15 -9.87 -4.99 -2.33
N ARG A 16 -9.19 -4.21 -3.20
CA ARG A 16 -7.98 -3.49 -2.84
C ARG A 16 -8.26 -2.47 -1.74
N ILE A 17 -7.55 -2.60 -0.62
CA ILE A 17 -7.62 -1.70 0.53
C ILE A 17 -6.29 -0.94 0.71
N MET A 18 -6.30 0.02 1.62
CA MET A 18 -5.16 0.87 1.91
C MET A 18 -3.90 0.04 2.28
N PRO A 19 -2.71 0.38 1.75
CA PRO A 19 -1.46 -0.27 2.13
C PRO A 19 -1.26 -0.36 3.65
N GLY A 20 -1.04 -1.57 4.16
CA GLY A 20 -0.80 -1.84 5.58
C GLY A 20 -2.06 -2.15 6.40
N ASP A 21 -3.25 -2.10 5.80
CA ASP A 21 -4.50 -2.54 6.45
C ASP A 21 -4.88 -4.00 6.05
N GLY A 22 -4.10 -4.64 5.19
CA GLY A 22 -4.36 -6.00 4.70
C GLY A 22 -3.29 -7.02 5.11
N ILE A 23 -3.16 -8.07 4.30
CA ILE A 23 -2.30 -9.23 4.58
C ILE A 23 -1.08 -9.34 3.67
N LEU A 24 -0.89 -8.43 2.71
CA LEU A 24 0.26 -8.50 1.80
C LEU A 24 1.57 -8.21 2.56
N PRO A 25 2.68 -8.90 2.24
CA PRO A 25 3.97 -8.71 2.90
C PRO A 25 4.70 -7.45 2.38
N LEU A 26 4.08 -6.28 2.52
CA LEU A 26 4.54 -5.03 1.89
C LEU A 26 5.94 -4.59 2.36
N ARG A 27 6.31 -4.86 3.61
CA ARG A 27 7.68 -4.57 4.10
C ARG A 27 8.74 -5.36 3.36
N ASP A 28 8.50 -6.64 3.08
CA ASP A 28 9.44 -7.48 2.33
C ASP A 28 9.47 -7.09 0.85
N PHE A 29 8.33 -6.70 0.30
CA PHE A 29 8.25 -6.10 -1.03
C PHE A 29 9.15 -4.85 -1.14
N PHE A 30 9.05 -3.90 -0.21
CA PHE A 30 9.90 -2.71 -0.21
C PHE A 30 11.38 -3.00 0.06
N ARG A 31 11.70 -3.93 0.97
CA ARG A 31 13.08 -4.41 1.17
C ARG A 31 13.67 -4.98 -0.12
N THR A 32 12.87 -5.72 -0.89
CA THR A 32 13.29 -6.30 -2.17
C THR A 32 13.53 -5.20 -3.20
N LEU A 33 12.62 -4.23 -3.34
CA LEU A 33 12.82 -3.06 -4.23
C LEU A 33 14.10 -2.31 -3.89
N LYS A 34 14.37 -2.05 -2.60
CA LYS A 34 15.61 -1.42 -2.15
C LYS A 34 16.84 -2.26 -2.51
N LYS A 35 16.79 -3.58 -2.29
CA LYS A 35 17.89 -4.51 -2.58
C LYS A 35 18.27 -4.54 -4.06
N ILE A 36 17.29 -4.44 -4.96
CA ILE A 36 17.54 -4.39 -6.41
C ILE A 36 17.89 -2.97 -6.91
N GLY A 37 17.98 -1.98 -6.02
CA GLY A 37 18.32 -0.60 -6.37
C GLY A 37 17.20 0.19 -7.06
N TYR A 38 15.93 -0.19 -6.84
CA TYR A 38 14.81 0.58 -7.38
C TYR A 38 14.66 1.92 -6.63
N ASP A 39 14.76 3.02 -7.37
CA ASP A 39 14.62 4.41 -6.89
C ASP A 39 13.49 5.17 -7.61
N GLY A 40 12.55 4.43 -8.19
CA GLY A 40 11.43 4.99 -8.94
C GLY A 40 10.23 5.38 -8.06
N PRO A 41 9.18 5.96 -8.67
CA PRO A 41 8.00 6.39 -7.95
C PRO A 41 7.16 5.20 -7.45
N LEU A 42 6.58 5.37 -6.26
CA LEU A 42 5.57 4.48 -5.71
C LEU A 42 4.21 5.17 -5.83
N SER A 43 3.22 4.47 -6.37
CA SER A 43 1.86 4.99 -6.57
C SER A 43 0.85 4.06 -5.92
N VAL A 44 0.01 4.61 -5.05
CA VAL A 44 -1.10 3.88 -4.40
C VAL A 44 -2.25 3.76 -5.38
N GLU A 45 -2.75 2.54 -5.60
CA GLU A 45 -3.77 2.25 -6.62
C GLU A 45 -4.88 1.36 -6.05
N LEU A 46 -6.05 1.96 -5.78
CA LEU A 46 -7.21 1.32 -5.16
C LEU A 46 -8.42 1.41 -6.09
N PHE A 47 -9.17 0.31 -6.23
CA PHE A 47 -10.43 0.25 -6.99
C PHE A 47 -11.63 -0.05 -6.09
N ASN A 48 -11.54 0.33 -4.82
CA ASN A 48 -12.59 0.13 -3.84
C ASN A 48 -13.50 1.37 -3.75
N GLU A 49 -14.80 1.16 -4.02
CA GLU A 49 -15.83 2.19 -4.09
C GLU A 49 -16.05 2.92 -2.74
N ASP A 50 -15.72 2.29 -1.62
CA ASP A 50 -15.81 2.91 -0.30
C ASP A 50 -14.91 4.14 -0.19
N TYR A 51 -13.78 4.16 -0.90
CA TYR A 51 -12.90 5.32 -0.93
C TYR A 51 -13.39 6.42 -1.86
N TRP A 52 -14.21 6.12 -2.87
CA TRP A 52 -14.77 7.12 -3.79
C TRP A 52 -15.77 8.04 -3.09
N ASN A 53 -16.42 7.52 -2.05
CA ASN A 53 -17.36 8.26 -1.22
C ASN A 53 -16.68 9.09 -0.11
N LYS A 54 -15.34 9.05 0.00
CA LYS A 54 -14.57 9.80 1.00
C LYS A 54 -13.96 11.07 0.40
N PRO A 55 -13.69 12.11 1.22
CA PRO A 55 -12.98 13.29 0.75
C PRO A 55 -11.61 12.93 0.16
N ALA A 56 -11.35 13.29 -1.10
CA ALA A 56 -10.12 12.93 -1.80
C ALA A 56 -8.86 13.38 -1.04
N CYS A 57 -8.87 14.58 -0.46
CA CYS A 57 -7.74 15.11 0.31
C CYS A 57 -7.41 14.23 1.53
N GLU A 58 -8.43 13.73 2.22
CA GLU A 58 -8.24 12.84 3.37
C GLU A 58 -7.71 11.47 2.91
N THR A 59 -8.32 10.87 1.89
CA THR A 59 -7.89 9.59 1.32
C THR A 59 -6.45 9.65 0.85
N THR A 60 -6.06 10.71 0.14
CA THR A 60 -4.67 10.91 -0.34
C THR A 60 -3.69 11.13 0.80
N ARG A 61 -4.06 11.91 1.84
CA ARG A 61 -3.23 12.11 3.03
C ARG A 61 -2.94 10.78 3.73
N VAL A 62 -3.98 9.98 3.96
CA VAL A 62 -3.84 8.66 4.60
C VAL A 62 -2.98 7.74 3.74
N ALA A 63 -3.21 7.69 2.42
CA ALA A 63 -2.40 6.88 1.50
C ALA A 63 -0.92 7.25 1.56
N PHE A 64 -0.60 8.54 1.57
CA PHE A 64 0.78 9.01 1.70
C PHE A 64 1.40 8.62 3.03
N GLU A 65 0.72 8.85 4.15
CA GLU A 65 1.21 8.52 5.50
C GLU A 65 1.50 7.02 5.65
N ARG A 66 0.59 6.18 5.15
CA ARG A 66 0.72 4.72 5.19
C ARG A 66 1.87 4.22 4.33
N LEU A 67 1.93 4.66 3.08
CA LEU A 67 3.02 4.30 2.18
C LEU A 67 4.37 4.74 2.75
N ARG A 68 4.46 5.97 3.24
CA ARG A 68 5.65 6.51 3.89
C ARG A 68 6.09 5.62 5.05
N GLY A 69 5.19 5.29 5.96
CA GLY A 69 5.49 4.43 7.12
C GLY A 69 5.99 3.03 6.75
N LEU A 70 5.51 2.46 5.64
CA LEU A 70 5.97 1.15 5.14
C LEU A 70 7.35 1.21 4.47
N CYS A 71 7.71 2.33 3.85
CA CYS A 71 9.01 2.50 3.20
C CYS A 71 10.14 2.78 4.19
N TYR A 72 9.86 3.44 5.32
CA TYR A 72 10.82 3.64 6.41
C TYR A 72 10.94 2.39 7.28
N VAL A 73 11.38 1.28 6.68
CA VAL A 73 11.86 0.13 7.46
C VAL A 73 13.24 0.52 7.99
N THR A 74 13.33 0.94 9.25
CA THR A 74 14.60 0.97 9.96
C THR A 74 15.13 -0.46 9.99
N GLU A 75 16.40 -0.66 9.66
CA GLU A 75 17.05 -1.93 9.89
C GLU A 75 16.97 -2.22 11.39
N GLU A 76 16.08 -3.13 11.79
CA GLU A 76 16.21 -3.81 13.07
C GLU A 76 17.52 -4.59 12.99
N ARG A 77 18.49 -4.11 13.77
CA ARG A 77 19.78 -4.75 14.02
C ARG A 77 19.59 -6.11 14.67
#